data_AF-R5AKU2-F1
#
_entry.id   AF-R5AKU2-F1
#
_cell.length_a   1.000
_cell.length_b   1.000
_cell.length_c   1.000
_cell.angle_alpha   90.00
_cell.angle_beta   90.00
_cell.angle_gamma   90.00
#
_symmetry.space_group_name_H-M   'P 1'
#
loop_
_entity.id
_entity.type
_entity.pdbx_description
1 polymer ?
#
loop_
_entity_poly.entity_id
_entity_poly.type
_entity_poly.pdbx_seq_one_letter_code
_entity_poly.pdbx_strand_id
1 'polypeptide(L)'
;MSNTMEYKGYVGTVEFSEENSIFFGKVIGIRALISYEGQSARELVSDFHGAVDDYLELCAAEGIEPERAFDTPPGFSRGESQRESIADNGRGI
;
A
#
# COMPACT_ATOMS: atom_id res chain seq x y z
N MET A 1 5.21 12.86 9.64
CA MET A 1 4.02 12.10 10.11
C MET A 1 3.31 11.60 8.86
N SER A 2 2.99 10.31 8.78
CA SER A 2 2.27 9.77 7.61
C SER A 2 0.78 9.81 7.90
N ASN A 3 -0.01 10.47 7.05
CA ASN A 3 -1.47 10.55 7.16
C ASN A 3 -2.11 9.44 6.31
N THR A 4 -1.67 8.20 6.53
CA THR A 4 -2.04 7.04 5.72
C THR A 4 -2.36 5.84 6.59
N MET A 5 -3.30 5.01 6.14
CA MET A 5 -3.66 3.72 6.73
C MET A 5 -3.28 2.60 5.79
N GLU A 6 -2.99 1.41 6.34
CA GLU A 6 -2.63 0.23 5.55
C GLU A 6 -3.45 -0.98 5.98
N TYR A 7 -4.03 -1.69 5.01
CA TYR A 7 -4.79 -2.91 5.26
C TYR A 7 -4.72 -3.83 4.04
N LYS A 8 -4.34 -5.11 4.25
CA LYS A 8 -4.19 -6.12 3.18
C LYS A 8 -3.33 -5.68 1.98
N GLY A 9 -2.35 -4.80 2.22
CA GLY A 9 -1.48 -4.24 1.17
C GLY A 9 -2.06 -3.05 0.41
N TYR A 10 -3.26 -2.58 0.79
CA TYR A 10 -3.85 -1.34 0.31
C TYR A 10 -3.46 -0.19 1.22
N VAL A 11 -3.18 0.96 0.62
CA VAL A 11 -2.85 2.19 1.33
C VAL A 11 -3.98 3.18 1.14
N GLY A 12 -4.48 3.74 2.23
CA GLY A 12 -5.56 4.72 2.25
C GLY A 12 -5.10 6.08 2.78
N THR A 13 -5.63 7.18 2.24
CA THR A 13 -5.40 8.53 2.78
C THR A 13 -6.27 8.81 4.01
N VAL A 14 -5.85 9.77 4.82
CA VAL A 14 -6.67 10.30 5.92
C VAL A 14 -6.76 11.81 5.77
N GLU A 15 -7.97 12.30 5.57
CA GLU A 15 -8.31 13.71 5.42
C GLU A 15 -9.46 14.06 6.39
N PHE A 16 -9.58 15.33 6.75
CA PHE A 16 -10.62 15.83 7.64
C PHE A 16 -11.34 17.02 7.01
N SER A 17 -12.67 16.99 7.04
CA SER A 17 -13.51 18.11 6.62
C SER A 17 -14.03 18.83 7.86
N GLU A 18 -13.61 20.08 8.07
CA GLU A 18 -14.14 20.92 9.15
C GLU A 18 -15.63 21.24 8.93
N GLU A 19 -16.04 21.46 7.68
CA GLU A 19 -17.43 21.79 7.32
C GLU A 19 -18.41 20.71 7.76
N ASN A 20 -18.07 19.44 7.51
CA ASN A 20 -18.93 18.31 7.80
C ASN A 20 -18.51 17.57 9.08
N SER A 21 -17.44 18.03 9.74
CA SER A 21 -16.84 17.41 10.94
C SER A 21 -16.62 15.90 10.78
N ILE A 22 -16.17 15.48 9.60
CA ILE A 22 -16.01 14.07 9.24
C ILE A 22 -14.60 13.80 8.73
N PHE A 23 -14.08 12.62 9.06
CA PHE A 23 -12.88 12.09 8.43
C PHE A 23 -13.27 11.36 7.16
N PHE A 24 -12.47 11.51 6.12
CA PHE A 24 -12.67 10.80 4.87
C PHE A 24 -11.33 10.40 4.27
N GLY A 25 -11.37 9.45 3.35
CA GLY A 25 -10.18 9.01 2.67
C GLY A 25 -10.50 8.16 1.46
N LYS A 26 -9.45 7.83 0.72
CA LYS A 26 -9.53 6.92 -0.42
C LYS A 26 -8.30 6.05 -0.50
N VAL A 27 -8.48 4.88 -1.09
CA VAL A 27 -7.38 3.99 -1.44
C VAL A 27 -6.57 4.60 -2.57
N ILE A 28 -5.25 4.54 -2.44
CA ILE A 28 -4.29 5.04 -3.42
C ILE A 28 -3.44 3.91 -3.99
N GLY A 29 -2.95 4.11 -5.22
CA GLY A 29 -2.10 3.14 -5.91
C GLY A 29 -2.87 2.03 -6.64
N ILE A 30 -4.18 2.18 -6.82
CA ILE A 30 -5.03 1.34 -7.67
C ILE A 30 -5.90 2.23 -8.58
N ARG A 31 -6.45 1.69 -9.68
CA ARG A 31 -7.38 2.46 -10.53
C ARG A 31 -8.81 2.47 -9.98
N ALA A 32 -9.21 1.41 -9.28
CA ALA A 32 -10.51 1.36 -8.61
C ALA A 32 -10.67 2.53 -7.60
N LEU A 33 -11.84 3.17 -7.64
CA LEU A 33 -12.16 4.24 -6.70
C LEU A 33 -12.81 3.63 -5.46
N ILE A 34 -12.02 3.46 -4.40
CA ILE A 34 -12.49 3.02 -3.10
C ILE A 34 -12.36 4.19 -2.14
N SER A 35 -13.49 4.67 -1.62
CA SER A 35 -13.58 5.76 -0.65
C SER A 35 -14.26 5.29 0.63
N TYR A 36 -13.92 5.91 1.74
CA TYR A 36 -14.45 5.59 3.07
C TYR A 36 -14.50 6.85 3.93
N GLU A 37 -15.35 6.84 4.94
CA GLU A 37 -15.57 7.97 5.84
C GLU A 37 -15.91 7.53 7.27
N GLY A 38 -15.79 8.45 8.22
CA GLY A 38 -16.14 8.19 9.60
C GLY A 38 -16.11 9.43 10.48
N GLN A 39 -17.00 9.50 11.47
CA GLN A 39 -17.05 10.62 12.42
C GLN A 39 -15.97 10.50 13.51
N SER A 40 -15.31 9.36 13.58
CA SER A 40 -14.21 9.08 14.50
C SER A 40 -13.12 8.29 13.81
N ALA A 41 -11.88 8.40 14.29
CA ALA A 41 -10.77 7.61 13.76
C ALA A 41 -11.06 6.10 13.75
N ARG A 42 -11.79 5.59 14.76
CA ARG A 42 -12.19 4.18 14.82
C ARG A 42 -13.18 3.81 13.71
N GLU A 43 -14.15 4.68 13.42
CA GLU A 43 -15.11 4.47 12.34
C GLU A 43 -14.40 4.49 10.99
N LEU A 44 -13.53 5.50 10.76
CA LEU A 44 -12.75 5.62 9.54
C LEU A 44 -11.92 4.36 9.26
N VAL A 45 -11.23 3.82 10.27
CA VAL A 45 -10.44 2.58 10.13
C VAL A 45 -11.34 1.39 9.81
N SER A 46 -12.49 1.28 10.48
CA SER A 46 -13.43 0.19 10.25
C SER A 46 -14.02 0.24 8.84
N ASP A 47 -14.39 1.44 8.39
CA ASP A 47 -14.96 1.68 7.07
C ASP A 47 -13.93 1.45 5.97
N PHE A 48 -12.68 1.88 6.18
CA PHE A 48 -11.57 1.56 5.29
C PHE A 48 -11.36 0.05 5.14
N HIS A 49 -11.33 -0.72 6.24
CA HIS A 49 -11.17 -2.17 6.17
C HIS A 49 -12.35 -2.83 5.45
N GLY A 50 -13.58 -2.40 5.73
CA GLY A 50 -14.78 -2.88 5.05
C GLY A 50 -14.75 -2.61 3.56
N ALA A 51 -14.44 -1.37 3.16
CA ALA A 51 -14.39 -0.99 1.76
C ALA A 51 -13.32 -1.76 0.95
N VAL A 52 -12.18 -2.10 1.58
CA VAL A 52 -11.15 -2.97 0.98
C VAL A 52 -11.64 -4.42 0.89
N ASP A 53 -12.30 -4.94 1.92
CA ASP A 53 -12.83 -6.29 1.93
C ASP A 53 -13.92 -6.47 0.87
N ASP A 54 -14.85 -5.53 0.78
CA ASP A 54 -15.90 -5.49 -0.25
C ASP A 54 -15.30 -5.46 -1.67
N TYR A 55 -14.23 -4.69 -1.87
CA TYR A 55 -13.51 -4.66 -3.16
C TYR A 55 -12.90 -6.02 -3.51
N LEU A 56 -12.25 -6.68 -2.55
CA LEU A 56 -11.65 -8.00 -2.76
C LEU A 56 -12.71 -9.07 -3.02
N GLU A 57 -13.84 -9.01 -2.32
CA GLU A 57 -14.98 -9.91 -2.53
C GLU A 57 -15.61 -9.69 -3.91
N LEU A 58 -15.76 -8.44 -4.35
CA LEU A 58 -16.25 -8.11 -5.69
C LEU A 58 -15.31 -8.65 -6.78
N CYS A 59 -13.99 -8.46 -6.62
CA CYS A 59 -13.00 -9.02 -7.54
C CYS A 59 -13.08 -10.54 -7.60
N ALA A 60 -13.22 -11.22 -6.46
CA ALA A 60 -13.38 -12.67 -6.41
C ALA A 60 -14.67 -13.15 -7.09
N ALA A 61 -15.78 -12.44 -6.89
CA ALA A 61 -17.08 -12.77 -7.49
C ALA A 61 -17.07 -12.63 -9.02
N GLU A 62 -16.38 -11.60 -9.54
CA GLU A 62 -16.25 -11.35 -10.98
C GLU A 62 -15.12 -12.16 -11.63
N GLY A 63 -14.31 -12.88 -10.84
CA GLY A 63 -13.13 -13.59 -11.34
C GLY A 63 -12.03 -12.65 -11.87
N ILE A 64 -11.97 -11.43 -11.34
CA ILE A 64 -11.00 -10.39 -11.71
C ILE A 64 -9.87 -10.39 -10.67
N GLU A 65 -8.62 -10.27 -11.11
CA GLU A 65 -7.51 -10.07 -10.20
C GLU A 65 -7.57 -8.66 -9.58
N PRO A 66 -7.60 -8.54 -8.24
CA PRO A 66 -7.69 -7.24 -7.59
C PRO A 66 -6.40 -6.45 -7.85
N GLU A 67 -6.57 -5.16 -8.15
CA GLU A 67 -5.45 -4.25 -8.32
C GLU A 67 -4.73 -4.05 -6.99
N ARG A 68 -3.40 -4.00 -7.00
CA ARG A 68 -2.60 -3.73 -5.80
C ARG A 68 -1.58 -2.65 -6.09
N ALA A 69 -1.46 -1.71 -5.15
CA ALA A 69 -0.36 -0.77 -5.13
C ALA A 69 0.92 -1.58 -4.85
N PHE A 70 1.90 -1.51 -5.74
CA PHE A 70 3.16 -2.26 -5.68
C PHE A 70 3.05 -3.77 -5.97
N ASP A 71 2.44 -4.15 -7.09
CA ASP A 71 2.98 -5.32 -7.81
C ASP A 71 4.31 -4.91 -8.45
N THR A 72 5.33 -4.74 -7.58
CA THR A 72 6.69 -4.77 -8.05
C THR A 72 6.91 -6.21 -8.47
N PRO A 73 7.12 -6.52 -9.77
CA PRO A 73 7.25 -7.89 -10.20
C PRO A 73 8.36 -8.56 -9.36
N PRO A 74 8.18 -9.82 -8.91
CA PRO A 74 9.19 -10.57 -8.17
C PRO A 74 10.41 -10.75 -9.09
N GLY A 75 11.33 -9.79 -9.03
CA GLY A 75 12.39 -9.57 -10.01
C GLY A 75 13.02 -8.19 -9.93
N PHE A 76 12.35 -7.19 -9.32
CA PHE A 76 12.94 -5.90 -9.00
C PHE A 76 13.55 -5.83 -7.57
N SER A 77 13.86 -6.99 -6.98
CA SER A 77 14.77 -7.03 -5.85
C SER A 77 16.15 -6.60 -6.34
N ARG A 78 16.55 -5.39 -5.96
CA ARG A 78 17.90 -4.81 -6.08
C ARG A 78 18.99 -5.87 -5.87
N GLY A 79 19.40 -6.51 -6.95
CA GLY A 79 20.39 -7.58 -6.95
C GLY A 79 21.65 -7.10 -7.63
N GLU A 80 22.46 -6.29 -6.94
CA GLU A 80 23.91 -6.22 -7.17
C GLU A 80 24.61 -5.83 -5.86
N SER A 81 24.59 -6.74 -4.89
CA SER A 81 25.78 -6.98 -4.08
C SER A 81 26.73 -7.84 -4.93
N GLN A 82 27.37 -7.24 -5.95
CA GLN A 82 28.53 -7.89 -6.55
C GLN A 82 29.71 -7.73 -5.59
N ARG A 83 30.09 -8.89 -5.08
CA ARG A 83 31.34 -9.16 -4.40
C ARG A 83 32.50 -8.73 -5.30
N GLU A 84 33.37 -7.86 -4.80
CA GLU A 84 34.79 -8.00 -5.10
C GLU A 84 35.48 -8.44 -3.82
N SER A 85 35.91 -9.69 -3.80
CA SER A 85 36.95 -10.14 -2.90
C SER A 85 38.11 -10.63 -3.75
N ILE A 86 39.31 -10.20 -3.33
CA ILE A 86 40.66 -10.74 -3.52
C ILE A 86 41.34 -10.66 -4.90
N ALA A 87 42.31 -9.74 -4.99
CA ALA A 87 43.62 -10.00 -5.61
C ALA A 87 44.73 -9.39 -4.73
N ASP A 88 45.43 -10.29 -4.04
CA ASP A 88 46.88 -10.33 -3.81
C ASP A 88 47.69 -9.03 -3.91
N ASN A 89 48.27 -8.58 -2.79
CA ASN A 89 49.46 -7.72 -2.82
C ASN A 89 50.61 -8.43 -2.11
N GLY A 90 51.10 -9.50 -2.73
CA GLY A 90 52.37 -10.15 -2.43
C GLY A 90 53.47 -9.69 -3.41
N ARG A 91 54.14 -8.58 -3.10
CA ARG A 91 55.49 -8.22 -3.59
C ARG A 91 56.08 -7.26 -2.55
N GLY A 92 57.11 -7.59 -1.78
CA GLY A 92 58.26 -8.42 -2.10
C GLY A 92 59.25 -7.63 -2.94
N ILE A 93 59.85 -6.59 -2.34
CA ILE A 93 61.25 -6.20 -2.50
C ILE A 93 61.80 -5.80 -1.13
#